data_AF-A0A226NA52-F1
#
_entry.id   AF-A0A226NA52-F1
#
_cell.length_a   1.000
_cell.length_b   1.000
_cell.length_c   1.000
_cell.angle_alpha   90.00
_cell.angle_beta   90.00
_cell.angle_gamma   90.00
#
_symmetry.space_group_name_H-M   'P 1'
#
loop_
_entity.id
_entity.type
_entity.pdbx_description
1 polymer ?
#
loop_
_entity_poly.entity_id
_entity_poly.type
_entity_poly.pdbx_seq_one_letter_code
_entity_poly.pdbx_strand_id
1 'polypeptide(L)'
;CDDECTGLLLNDLDRLNQMIMSVNLTGPLPAPYKLLYSFENTTQELKHLLSPQRAPERLLQLAQENLDTLVTEMDELLTRATKVTADGEQTKQDAERTNERARSLGQFMKGILQAAEAVNEDAIRLNETLGTPDKDLEKSLPELQSEADRIVSEMRNKKLNMQERIAQDEFKNAEDLLNKVKKLFGEPSKKNEDLKNEVQDKLANYHTKVNDARDLLKEAMNKIREANYLSAVNQNNVTMVEVSADKLYL
;
A
#
# COMPACT_ATOMS: atom_id res chain seq x y z
N CYS A 1 -52.58 -10.92 75.78
CA CYS A 1 -52.74 -10.81 74.32
C CYS A 1 -52.11 -9.48 73.96
N ASP A 2 -50.96 -9.54 73.30
CA ASP A 2 -50.25 -8.37 72.80
C ASP A 2 -50.67 -8.17 71.36
N ASP A 3 -51.34 -7.05 71.10
CA ASP A 3 -52.06 -6.77 69.86
C ASP A 3 -51.18 -6.01 68.85
N GLU A 4 -49.85 -6.08 69.01
CA GLU A 4 -48.88 -5.32 68.21
C GLU A 4 -48.97 -5.64 66.71
N CYS A 5 -49.39 -6.85 66.33
CA CYS A 5 -49.61 -7.21 64.93
C CYS A 5 -50.86 -6.58 64.32
N THR A 6 -51.93 -6.40 65.10
CA THR A 6 -53.20 -5.83 64.62
C THR A 6 -53.08 -4.32 64.42
N GLY A 7 -52.32 -3.63 65.29
CA GLY A 7 -52.06 -2.19 65.16
C GLY A 7 -51.22 -1.81 63.93
N LEU A 8 -50.23 -2.62 63.58
CA LEU A 8 -49.42 -2.42 62.37
C LEU A 8 -50.25 -2.62 61.09
N LEU A 9 -51.06 -3.69 61.03
CA LEU A 9 -51.95 -3.94 59.90
C LEU A 9 -53.00 -2.85 59.72
N LEU A 10 -53.57 -2.33 60.81
CA LEU A 10 -54.55 -1.25 60.76
C LEU A 10 -53.92 0.08 60.32
N ASN A 11 -52.70 0.39 60.76
CA ASN A 11 -51.97 1.56 60.31
C ASN A 11 -51.60 1.47 58.82
N ASP A 12 -51.19 0.29 58.34
CA ASP A 12 -50.89 0.08 56.93
C ASP A 12 -52.16 0.15 56.07
N LEU A 13 -53.29 -0.38 56.55
CA LEU A 13 -54.59 -0.24 55.89
C LEU A 13 -55.05 1.22 55.80
N ASP A 14 -54.87 1.99 56.87
CA ASP A 14 -55.30 3.39 56.90
C ASP A 14 -54.41 4.25 55.98
N ARG A 15 -53.11 3.92 55.92
CA ARG A 15 -52.15 4.54 55.01
C ARG A 15 -52.43 4.18 53.55
N LEU A 16 -52.86 2.95 53.28
CA LEU A 16 -53.31 2.51 51.94
C LEU A 16 -54.61 3.20 51.55
N ASN A 17 -55.56 3.35 52.48
CA ASN A 17 -56.82 4.04 52.26
C ASN A 17 -56.60 5.53 51.97
N GLN A 18 -55.69 6.19 52.69
CA GLN A 18 -55.27 7.56 52.38
C GLN A 18 -54.63 7.68 50.98
N MET A 19 -53.79 6.72 50.59
CA MET A 19 -53.21 6.70 49.24
C MET A 19 -54.30 6.50 48.17
N ILE A 20 -55.22 5.55 48.34
CA ILE A 20 -56.30 5.28 47.39
C ILE A 20 -57.25 6.47 47.26
N MET A 21 -57.62 7.11 48.37
CA MET A 21 -58.49 8.31 48.38
C MET A 21 -57.79 9.55 47.80
N SER A 22 -56.45 9.60 47.82
CA SER A 22 -55.68 10.70 47.22
C SER A 22 -55.62 10.64 45.68
N VAL A 23 -55.97 9.50 45.08
CA VAL A 23 -56.02 9.33 43.63
C VAL A 23 -57.47 9.21 43.19
N ASN A 24 -57.93 10.10 42.31
CA ASN A 24 -59.29 10.03 41.79
C ASN A 24 -59.39 8.89 40.74
N LEU A 25 -59.66 7.66 41.20
CA LEU A 25 -59.82 6.45 40.39
C LEU A 25 -61.11 6.43 39.56
N THR A 26 -61.96 7.45 39.70
CA THR A 26 -63.26 7.58 39.02
C THR A 26 -63.15 8.27 37.65
N GLY A 27 -61.98 8.81 37.29
CA GLY A 27 -61.70 9.38 35.97
C GLY A 27 -60.97 8.39 35.05
N PRO A 28 -61.06 8.54 33.71
CA PRO A 28 -60.28 7.71 32.80
C PRO A 28 -58.79 7.90 33.11
N LEU A 29 -58.10 6.79 33.42
CA LEU A 29 -56.65 6.78 33.61
C LEU A 29 -55.99 7.45 32.39
N PRO A 30 -55.18 8.51 32.58
CA PRO A 30 -54.53 9.16 31.45
C PRO A 30 -53.60 8.16 30.78
N ALA A 31 -53.76 7.98 29.47
CA ALA A 31 -52.92 7.06 28.72
C ALA A 31 -51.45 7.46 28.88
N PRO A 32 -50.52 6.50 29.07
CA PRO A 32 -49.13 6.78 29.40
C PRO A 32 -48.33 7.20 28.16
N TYR A 33 -48.74 8.29 27.51
CA TYR A 33 -48.19 8.77 26.23
C TYR A 33 -46.67 8.96 26.26
N LYS A 34 -46.11 9.42 27.38
CA LYS A 34 -44.64 9.57 27.53
C LYS A 34 -43.92 8.22 27.44
N LEU A 35 -44.50 7.17 28.03
CA LEU A 35 -43.95 5.82 27.99
C LEU A 35 -44.11 5.22 26.59
N LEU A 36 -45.29 5.37 25.98
CA LEU A 36 -45.54 4.90 24.61
C LEU A 36 -44.63 5.57 23.57
N TYR A 37 -44.42 6.89 23.69
CA TYR A 37 -43.50 7.63 22.82
C TYR A 37 -42.04 7.20 23.03
N SER A 38 -41.64 6.92 24.27
CA SER A 38 -40.30 6.37 24.53
C SER A 38 -40.11 5.00 23.88
N PHE A 39 -41.15 4.14 23.93
CA PHE A 39 -41.12 2.84 23.26
C PHE A 39 -41.08 2.97 21.75
N GLU A 40 -41.89 3.86 21.16
CA GLU A 40 -41.87 4.14 19.73
C GLU A 40 -40.46 4.56 19.27
N ASN A 41 -39.82 5.49 19.98
CA ASN A 41 -38.48 5.95 19.65
C ASN A 41 -37.44 4.82 19.74
N THR A 42 -37.44 4.06 20.85
CA THR A 42 -36.55 2.89 20.97
C THR A 42 -36.81 1.81 19.93
N THR A 43 -38.07 1.60 19.52
CA THR A 43 -38.44 0.61 18.49
C THR A 43 -37.97 1.07 17.12
N GLN A 44 -38.05 2.38 16.83
CA GLN A 44 -37.54 2.98 15.61
C GLN A 44 -36.01 2.82 15.51
N GLU A 45 -35.29 3.09 16.61
CA GLU A 45 -33.84 2.84 16.69
C GLU A 45 -33.51 1.35 16.52
N LEU A 46 -34.25 0.46 17.19
CA LEU A 46 -34.06 -0.99 17.07
C LEU A 46 -34.26 -1.46 15.63
N LYS A 47 -35.30 -0.97 14.94
CA LYS A 47 -35.57 -1.27 13.54
C LYS A 47 -34.42 -0.86 12.63
N HIS A 48 -33.77 0.27 12.90
CA HIS A 48 -32.60 0.72 12.15
C HIS A 48 -31.37 -0.15 12.42
N LEU A 49 -31.18 -0.61 13.65
CA LEU A 49 -30.06 -1.50 14.03
C LEU A 49 -30.26 -2.94 13.50
N LEU A 50 -31.49 -3.42 13.47
CA LEU A 50 -31.90 -4.74 12.97
C LEU A 50 -32.10 -4.76 11.44
N SER A 51 -31.78 -3.67 10.73
CA SER A 51 -31.85 -3.66 9.27
C SER A 51 -30.97 -4.79 8.71
N PRO A 52 -31.46 -5.60 7.76
CA PRO A 52 -30.68 -6.66 7.12
C PRO A 52 -29.37 -6.17 6.47
N GLN A 53 -29.23 -4.87 6.19
CA GLN A 53 -27.99 -4.28 5.68
C GLN A 53 -26.93 -4.07 6.77
N ARG A 54 -27.35 -3.96 8.03
CA ARG A 54 -26.49 -3.83 9.21
C ARG A 54 -26.35 -5.13 9.98
N ALA A 55 -26.96 -6.21 9.47
CA ALA A 55 -26.76 -7.55 10.00
C ALA A 55 -25.26 -7.86 10.06
N PRO A 56 -24.71 -8.23 11.24
CA PRO A 56 -23.29 -8.50 11.42
C PRO A 56 -22.75 -9.51 10.39
N GLU A 57 -23.54 -10.53 10.05
CA GLU A 57 -23.19 -11.55 9.05
C GLU A 57 -22.94 -10.92 7.67
N ARG A 58 -23.81 -10.00 7.25
CA ARG A 58 -23.70 -9.33 5.95
C ARG A 58 -22.54 -8.35 5.91
N LEU A 59 -22.32 -7.61 6.99
CA LEU A 59 -21.18 -6.69 7.11
C LEU A 59 -19.85 -7.45 7.08
N LEU A 60 -19.78 -8.61 7.76
CA LEU A 60 -18.60 -9.48 7.71
C LEU A 60 -18.38 -10.07 6.32
N GLN A 61 -19.44 -10.49 5.63
CA GLN A 61 -19.33 -10.96 4.25
C GLN A 61 -18.79 -9.87 3.31
N LEU A 62 -19.33 -8.66 3.39
CA LEU A 62 -18.85 -7.53 2.58
C LEU A 62 -17.40 -7.18 2.92
N ALA A 63 -17.03 -7.20 4.20
CA ALA A 63 -15.65 -6.98 4.62
C ALA A 63 -14.69 -8.03 4.06
N GLN A 64 -15.12 -9.30 4.01
CA GLN A 64 -14.34 -10.39 3.42
C GLN A 64 -14.19 -10.23 1.90
N GLU A 65 -15.28 -9.95 1.18
CA GLU A 65 -15.25 -9.73 -0.28
C GLU A 65 -14.34 -8.56 -0.67
N ASN A 66 -14.42 -7.46 0.10
CA ASN A 66 -13.54 -6.31 -0.09
C ASN A 66 -12.07 -6.67 0.23
N LEU A 67 -11.83 -7.49 1.25
CA LEU A 67 -10.49 -7.94 1.61
C LEU A 67 -9.88 -8.81 0.51
N ASP A 68 -10.64 -9.77 -0.02
CA ASP A 68 -10.20 -10.67 -1.10
C ASP A 68 -9.88 -9.89 -2.38
N THR A 69 -10.71 -8.89 -2.70
CA THR A 69 -10.45 -7.98 -3.83
C THR A 69 -9.15 -7.21 -3.62
N LEU A 70 -8.96 -6.62 -2.43
CA LEU A 70 -7.76 -5.86 -2.10
C LEU A 70 -6.48 -6.71 -2.13
N VAL A 71 -6.55 -7.97 -1.66
CA VAL A 71 -5.43 -8.92 -1.75
C VAL A 71 -5.02 -9.11 -3.20
N THR A 72 -6.00 -9.31 -4.08
CA THR A 72 -5.77 -9.55 -5.51
C THR A 72 -5.16 -8.32 -6.19
N GLU A 73 -5.69 -7.13 -5.92
CA GLU A 73 -5.14 -5.87 -6.44
C GLU A 73 -3.71 -5.62 -5.95
N MET A 74 -3.41 -5.98 -4.70
CA MET A 74 -2.07 -5.84 -4.13
C MET A 74 -1.06 -6.81 -4.74
N ASP A 75 -1.47 -8.04 -5.05
CA ASP A 75 -0.63 -9.02 -5.75
C ASP A 75 -0.31 -8.57 -7.19
N GLU A 76 -1.29 -8.00 -7.89
CA GLU A 76 -1.08 -7.42 -9.21
C GLU A 76 -0.13 -6.21 -9.14
N LEU A 77 -0.32 -5.33 -8.16
CA LEU A 77 0.55 -4.18 -7.94
C LEU A 77 1.99 -4.61 -7.63
N LEU A 78 2.16 -5.64 -6.79
CA LEU A 78 3.46 -6.22 -6.47
C LEU A 78 4.14 -6.78 -7.71
N THR A 79 3.41 -7.51 -8.53
CA THR A 79 3.92 -8.07 -9.79
C THR A 79 4.39 -6.94 -10.73
N ARG A 80 3.60 -5.88 -10.88
CA ARG A 80 3.95 -4.71 -11.69
C ARG A 80 5.17 -3.97 -11.13
N ALA A 81 5.24 -3.75 -9.83
CA ALA A 81 6.38 -3.09 -9.17
C ALA A 81 7.68 -3.89 -9.31
N THR A 82 7.60 -5.22 -9.17
CA THR A 82 8.74 -6.13 -9.36
C THR A 82 9.26 -6.07 -10.80
N LYS A 83 8.35 -6.09 -11.78
CA LYS A 83 8.70 -5.94 -13.20
C LYS A 83 9.38 -4.61 -13.49
N VAL A 84 8.80 -3.49 -13.04
CA VAL A 84 9.38 -2.15 -13.24
C VAL A 84 10.76 -2.03 -12.58
N THR A 85 10.96 -2.67 -11.43
CA THR A 85 12.27 -2.70 -10.76
C THR A 85 13.30 -3.49 -11.58
N ALA A 86 12.91 -4.65 -12.12
CA ALA A 86 13.77 -5.45 -12.99
C ALA A 86 14.13 -4.71 -14.29
N ASP A 87 13.14 -4.11 -14.96
CA ASP A 87 13.33 -3.30 -16.18
C ASP A 87 14.24 -2.08 -15.88
N GLY A 88 14.07 -1.46 -14.72
CA GLY A 88 14.91 -0.36 -14.25
C GLY A 88 16.35 -0.75 -13.99
N GLU A 89 16.60 -1.91 -13.36
CA GLU A 89 17.94 -2.43 -13.13
C GLU A 89 18.64 -2.81 -14.44
N GLN A 90 17.92 -3.42 -15.39
CA GLN A 90 18.45 -3.69 -16.73
C GLN A 90 18.84 -2.39 -17.44
N THR A 91 17.96 -1.38 -17.41
CA THR A 91 18.23 -0.07 -18.01
C THR A 91 19.46 0.60 -17.38
N LYS A 92 19.63 0.47 -16.05
CA LYS A 92 20.83 0.96 -15.35
C LYS A 92 22.10 0.29 -15.89
N GLN A 93 22.10 -1.04 -16.02
CA GLN A 93 23.24 -1.79 -16.55
C GLN A 93 23.56 -1.41 -18.01
N ASP A 94 22.54 -1.21 -18.83
CA ASP A 94 22.72 -0.78 -20.23
C ASP A 94 23.31 0.64 -20.32
N ALA A 95 22.89 1.55 -19.44
CA ALA A 95 23.47 2.88 -19.33
C ALA A 95 24.93 2.83 -18.86
N GLU A 96 25.26 1.98 -17.87
CA GLU A 96 26.63 1.77 -17.39
C GLU A 96 27.55 1.22 -18.49
N ARG A 97 27.12 0.20 -19.23
CA ARG A 97 27.87 -0.33 -20.39
C ARG A 97 28.10 0.73 -21.46
N THR A 98 27.08 1.54 -21.75
CA THR A 98 27.18 2.62 -22.75
C THR A 98 28.21 3.67 -22.30
N ASN A 99 28.20 4.02 -21.01
CA ASN A 99 29.15 4.95 -20.41
C ASN A 99 30.60 4.42 -20.47
N GLU A 100 30.82 3.14 -20.19
CA GLU A 100 32.14 2.49 -20.31
C GLU A 100 32.66 2.49 -21.76
N ARG A 101 31.77 2.20 -22.72
CA ARG A 101 32.10 2.28 -24.15
C ARG A 101 32.45 3.71 -24.57
N ALA A 102 31.69 4.71 -24.10
CA ALA A 102 31.97 6.12 -24.38
C ALA A 102 33.33 6.55 -23.81
N ARG A 103 33.67 6.14 -22.58
CA ARG A 103 35.01 6.37 -22.00
C ARG A 103 36.12 5.73 -22.82
N SER A 104 35.94 4.47 -23.21
CA SER A 104 36.92 3.72 -24.01
C SER A 104 37.15 4.39 -25.37
N LEU A 105 36.06 4.87 -26.00
CA LEU A 105 36.14 5.62 -27.25
C LEU A 105 36.88 6.95 -27.07
N GLY A 106 36.62 7.68 -25.98
CA GLY A 106 37.34 8.91 -25.65
C GLY A 106 38.84 8.69 -25.46
N GLN A 107 39.23 7.60 -24.78
CA GLN A 107 40.64 7.21 -24.64
C GLN A 107 41.28 6.85 -25.99
N PHE A 108 40.56 6.11 -26.83
CA PHE A 108 41.02 5.74 -28.16
C PHE A 108 41.24 6.98 -29.05
N MET A 109 40.31 7.94 -29.05
CA MET A 109 40.45 9.20 -29.78
C MET A 109 41.66 10.01 -29.29
N LYS A 110 41.89 10.07 -27.97
CA LYS A 110 43.07 10.72 -27.41
C LYS A 110 44.37 10.07 -27.90
N GLY A 111 44.41 8.73 -27.96
CA GLY A 111 45.55 8.00 -28.50
C GLY A 111 45.82 8.30 -29.98
N ILE A 112 44.76 8.39 -30.79
CA ILE A 112 44.88 8.78 -32.21
C ILE A 112 45.44 10.21 -32.36
N LEU A 113 44.94 11.16 -31.56
CA LEU A 113 45.44 12.53 -31.57
C LEU A 113 46.93 12.61 -31.25
N GLN A 114 47.37 11.90 -30.19
CA GLN A 114 48.79 11.83 -29.82
C GLN A 114 49.65 11.18 -30.91
N ALA A 115 49.17 10.11 -31.54
CA ALA A 115 49.88 9.47 -32.64
C ALA A 115 49.99 10.39 -33.87
N ALA A 116 48.93 11.14 -34.19
CA ALA A 116 48.93 12.10 -35.28
C ALA A 116 49.89 13.28 -35.01
N GLU A 117 49.96 13.77 -33.76
CA GLU A 117 50.92 14.78 -33.33
C GLU A 117 52.37 14.28 -33.48
N ALA A 118 52.65 13.06 -33.00
CA ALA A 118 53.97 12.44 -33.13
C ALA A 118 54.40 12.27 -34.59
N VAL A 119 53.50 11.78 -35.46
CA VAL A 119 53.79 11.66 -36.90
C VAL A 119 54.05 13.02 -37.55
N ASN A 120 53.32 14.06 -37.13
CA ASN A 120 53.56 15.42 -37.62
C ASN A 120 54.92 15.97 -37.15
N GLU A 121 55.35 15.69 -35.91
CA GLU A 121 56.70 16.03 -35.43
C GLU A 121 57.80 15.27 -36.18
N ASP A 122 57.63 13.96 -36.39
CA ASP A 122 58.59 13.14 -37.13
C ASP A 122 58.72 13.60 -38.60
N ALA A 123 57.62 14.01 -39.24
CA ALA A 123 57.65 14.59 -40.57
C ALA A 123 58.42 15.92 -40.62
N ILE A 124 58.28 16.78 -39.61
CA ILE A 124 59.05 18.03 -39.48
C ILE A 124 60.55 17.71 -39.34
N ARG A 125 60.92 16.79 -38.44
CA ARG A 125 62.32 16.38 -38.22
C ARG A 125 62.93 15.73 -39.46
N LEU A 126 62.16 14.90 -40.17
CA LEU A 126 62.61 14.31 -41.42
C LEU A 126 62.89 15.41 -42.46
N ASN A 127 62.01 16.39 -42.61
CA ASN A 127 62.22 17.54 -43.48
C ASN A 127 63.52 18.33 -43.14
N GLU A 128 63.85 18.46 -41.86
CA GLU A 128 65.11 19.07 -41.40
C GLU A 128 66.34 18.20 -41.73
N THR A 129 66.20 16.88 -41.67
CA THR A 129 67.30 15.91 -41.91
C THR A 129 67.55 15.65 -43.40
N LEU A 130 66.53 15.83 -44.25
CA LEU A 130 66.59 15.71 -45.72
C LEU A 130 67.46 16.80 -46.39
N GLY A 131 68.00 17.76 -45.64
CA GLY A 131 69.03 18.70 -46.11
C GLY A 131 70.41 18.07 -46.34
N THR A 132 70.60 16.80 -45.97
CA THR A 132 71.85 16.03 -46.15
C THR A 132 71.60 14.75 -46.95
N PRO A 133 72.30 14.53 -48.09
CA PRO A 133 72.03 13.40 -48.96
C PRO A 133 72.67 12.12 -48.39
N ASP A 134 71.85 11.14 -48.03
CA ASP A 134 72.30 9.77 -47.74
C ASP A 134 71.71 8.78 -48.76
N LYS A 135 72.52 7.79 -49.16
CA LYS A 135 72.50 7.20 -50.51
C LYS A 135 71.88 5.81 -50.66
N ASP A 136 71.31 5.21 -49.63
CA ASP A 136 70.81 3.82 -49.68
C ASP A 136 69.33 3.67 -49.26
N LEU A 137 68.39 4.18 -50.07
CA LEU A 137 66.96 3.94 -49.89
C LEU A 137 66.37 3.15 -51.08
N GLU A 138 65.68 2.05 -50.77
CA GLU A 138 64.99 1.15 -51.73
C GLU A 138 63.89 1.83 -52.57
N LYS A 139 63.36 2.95 -52.08
CA LYS A 139 62.45 3.84 -52.82
C LYS A 139 63.13 5.19 -53.04
N SER A 140 62.87 5.82 -54.18
CA SER A 140 63.44 7.14 -54.43
C SER A 140 62.94 8.13 -53.35
N LEU A 141 63.85 8.93 -52.80
CA LEU A 141 63.55 9.99 -51.82
C LEU A 141 62.27 10.80 -52.15
N PRO A 142 62.01 11.18 -53.43
CA PRO A 142 60.82 11.91 -53.80
C PRO A 142 59.50 11.13 -53.66
N GLU A 143 59.52 9.82 -53.88
CA GLU A 143 58.32 8.97 -53.71
C GLU A 143 57.94 8.83 -52.24
N LEU A 144 58.93 8.67 -51.36
CA LEU A 144 58.70 8.63 -49.91
C LEU A 144 58.14 9.96 -49.39
N GLN A 145 58.66 11.08 -49.89
CA GLN A 145 58.19 12.41 -49.52
C GLN A 145 56.76 12.66 -50.01
N SER A 146 56.44 12.28 -51.25
CA SER A 146 55.07 12.35 -51.79
C SER A 146 54.08 11.48 -51.02
N GLU A 147 54.48 10.28 -50.59
CA GLU A 147 53.62 9.38 -49.83
C GLU A 147 53.37 9.92 -48.40
N ALA A 148 54.40 10.46 -47.76
CA ALA A 148 54.28 11.09 -46.44
C ALA A 148 53.38 12.33 -46.48
N ASP A 149 53.56 13.20 -47.47
CA ASP A 149 52.70 14.37 -47.68
C ASP A 149 51.25 13.97 -47.94
N ARG A 150 51.02 12.90 -48.72
CA ARG A 150 49.70 12.34 -48.95
C ARG A 150 49.05 11.88 -47.64
N ILE A 151 49.77 11.13 -46.80
CA ILE A 151 49.27 10.61 -45.53
C ILE A 151 48.99 11.74 -44.53
N VAL A 152 49.90 12.72 -44.39
CA VAL A 152 49.71 13.89 -43.51
C VAL A 152 48.52 14.73 -43.98
N SER A 153 48.36 14.90 -45.28
CA SER A 153 47.23 15.63 -45.86
C SER A 153 45.91 14.88 -45.65
N GLU A 154 45.89 13.55 -45.78
CA GLU A 154 44.73 12.72 -45.44
C GLU A 154 44.39 12.78 -43.94
N MET A 155 45.38 12.75 -43.04
CA MET A 155 45.18 12.90 -41.60
C MET A 155 44.68 14.29 -41.22
N ARG A 156 45.23 15.36 -41.80
CA ARG A 156 44.77 16.74 -41.57
C ARG A 156 43.37 17.00 -42.13
N ASN A 157 43.02 16.37 -43.26
CA ASN A 157 41.69 16.44 -43.84
C ASN A 157 40.65 15.65 -43.01
N LYS A 158 41.07 14.59 -42.32
CA LYS A 158 40.25 13.90 -41.30
C LYS A 158 40.16 14.73 -40.03
N LYS A 159 39.35 15.80 -40.06
CA LYS A 159 39.00 16.59 -38.86
C LYS A 159 38.19 15.74 -37.89
N LEU A 160 38.81 15.30 -36.79
CA LEU A 160 38.17 14.53 -35.71
C LEU A 160 37.42 15.39 -34.68
N ASN A 161 37.57 16.71 -34.72
CA ASN A 161 36.95 17.64 -33.77
C ASN A 161 35.42 17.59 -33.76
N MET A 162 34.80 17.12 -34.85
CA MET A 162 33.35 16.90 -34.90
C MET A 162 32.99 15.62 -34.12
N GLN A 163 33.73 14.54 -34.35
CA GLN A 163 33.55 13.25 -33.70
C GLN A 163 33.86 13.33 -32.19
N GLU A 164 34.88 14.09 -31.80
CA GLU A 164 35.18 14.39 -30.40
C GLU A 164 34.02 15.12 -29.72
N ARG A 165 33.48 16.17 -30.37
CA ARG A 165 32.31 16.90 -29.86
C ARG A 165 31.08 16.01 -29.74
N ILE A 166 30.81 15.18 -30.75
CA ILE A 166 29.71 14.20 -30.69
C ILE A 166 29.92 13.24 -29.52
N ALA A 167 31.13 12.70 -29.33
CA ALA A 167 31.43 11.78 -28.23
C ALA A 167 31.27 12.45 -26.85
N GLN A 168 31.66 13.71 -26.70
CA GLN A 168 31.49 14.49 -25.47
C GLN A 168 30.01 14.77 -25.18
N ASP A 169 29.23 15.16 -26.20
CA ASP A 169 27.78 15.39 -26.06
C ASP A 169 27.05 14.09 -25.71
N GLU A 170 27.35 12.98 -26.39
CA GLU A 170 26.76 11.67 -26.09
C GLU A 170 27.12 11.20 -24.67
N PHE A 171 28.36 11.44 -24.22
CA PHE A 171 28.76 11.13 -22.84
C PHE A 171 27.95 11.93 -21.82
N LYS A 172 27.77 13.23 -22.06
CA LYS A 172 26.98 14.09 -21.18
C LYS A 172 25.50 13.66 -21.15
N ASN A 173 24.93 13.35 -22.32
CA ASN A 173 23.57 12.84 -22.44
C ASN A 173 23.39 11.51 -21.68
N ALA A 174 24.39 10.62 -21.73
CA ALA A 174 24.37 9.35 -20.99
C ALA A 174 24.44 9.57 -19.46
N GLU A 175 25.24 10.53 -18.98
CA GLU A 175 25.33 10.88 -17.57
C GLU A 175 24.01 11.49 -17.05
N ASP A 176 23.42 12.41 -17.82
CA ASP A 176 22.12 13.02 -17.52
C ASP A 176 21.01 11.95 -17.48
N LEU A 177 21.02 11.01 -18.43
CA LEU A 177 20.10 9.88 -18.46
C LEU A 177 20.26 8.99 -17.23
N LEU A 178 21.50 8.63 -16.86
CA LEU A 178 21.78 7.80 -15.68
C LEU A 178 21.28 8.46 -14.39
N ASN A 179 21.53 9.76 -14.22
CA ASN A 179 21.04 10.52 -13.08
C ASN A 179 19.51 10.55 -13.03
N LYS A 180 18.88 10.72 -14.19
CA LYS A 180 17.42 10.69 -14.31
C LYS A 180 16.84 9.32 -13.97
N VAL A 181 17.47 8.22 -14.41
CA VAL A 181 17.09 6.85 -14.05
C VAL A 181 17.23 6.61 -12.55
N LYS A 182 18.37 7.00 -11.94
CA LYS A 182 18.55 6.89 -10.48
C LYS A 182 17.48 7.64 -9.69
N LYS A 183 17.12 8.85 -10.13
CA LYS A 183 16.09 9.65 -9.48
C LYS A 183 14.68 9.08 -9.67
N LEU A 184 14.35 8.62 -10.88
CA LEU A 184 13.01 8.13 -11.22
C LEU A 184 12.74 6.70 -10.74
N PHE A 185 13.77 5.86 -10.60
CA PHE A 185 13.61 4.45 -10.26
C PHE A 185 14.26 4.08 -8.92
N GLY A 186 15.36 4.73 -8.53
CA GLY A 186 16.06 4.43 -7.28
C GLY A 186 15.30 4.86 -6.02
N GLU A 187 15.05 6.17 -5.87
CA GLU A 187 14.32 6.69 -4.70
C GLU A 187 12.87 6.14 -4.58
N PRO A 188 12.10 6.00 -5.68
CA PRO A 188 10.75 5.46 -5.61
C PRO A 188 10.73 3.96 -5.31
N SER A 189 11.77 3.19 -5.69
CA SER A 189 11.83 1.75 -5.40
C SER A 189 11.82 1.48 -3.90
N LYS A 190 12.62 2.22 -3.11
CA LYS A 190 12.64 2.07 -1.65
C LYS A 190 11.30 2.46 -1.01
N LYS A 191 10.72 3.59 -1.44
CA LYS A 191 9.40 4.03 -0.96
C LYS A 191 8.29 3.03 -1.31
N ASN A 192 8.34 2.45 -2.50
CA ASN A 192 7.38 1.41 -2.89
C ASN A 192 7.53 0.14 -2.05
N GLU A 193 8.76 -0.24 -1.71
CA GLU A 193 9.02 -1.40 -0.85
C GLU A 193 8.50 -1.17 0.57
N ASP A 194 8.72 0.02 1.14
CA ASP A 194 8.19 0.41 2.45
C ASP A 194 6.65 0.42 2.45
N LEU A 195 6.02 1.01 1.41
CA LEU A 195 4.56 1.02 1.25
C LEU A 195 3.99 -0.39 1.08
N LYS A 196 4.68 -1.28 0.35
CA LYS A 196 4.28 -2.69 0.21
C LYS A 196 4.19 -3.36 1.58
N ASN A 197 5.24 -3.22 2.39
CA ASN A 197 5.30 -3.83 3.71
C ASN A 197 4.20 -3.27 4.63
N GLU A 198 3.98 -1.94 4.62
CA GLU A 198 2.90 -1.32 5.41
C GLU A 198 1.51 -1.84 5.01
N VAL A 199 1.25 -2.03 3.71
CA VAL A 199 -0.02 -2.58 3.26
C VAL A 199 -0.17 -4.04 3.66
N GLN A 200 0.86 -4.86 3.54
CA GLN A 200 0.83 -6.26 3.98
C GLN A 200 0.52 -6.37 5.47
N ASP A 201 1.15 -5.55 6.31
CA ASP A 201 0.88 -5.52 7.75
C ASP A 201 -0.56 -5.11 8.06
N LYS A 202 -1.07 -4.09 7.37
CA LYS A 202 -2.48 -3.66 7.53
C LYS A 202 -3.45 -4.74 7.09
N LEU A 203 -3.17 -5.44 5.99
CA LEU A 203 -4.00 -6.51 5.46
C LEU A 203 -4.06 -7.69 6.44
N ALA A 204 -2.92 -8.08 7.00
CA ALA A 204 -2.84 -9.11 8.03
C ALA A 204 -3.66 -8.72 9.28
N ASN A 205 -3.53 -7.48 9.76
CA ASN A 205 -4.30 -6.96 10.89
C ASN A 205 -5.82 -6.97 10.62
N TYR A 206 -6.26 -6.57 9.42
CA TYR A 206 -7.68 -6.64 9.04
C TYR A 206 -8.18 -8.08 9.00
N HIS A 207 -7.38 -9.01 8.48
CA HIS A 207 -7.74 -10.42 8.45
C HIS A 207 -7.93 -11.00 9.86
N THR A 208 -7.03 -10.66 10.80
CA THR A 208 -7.19 -11.03 12.22
C THR A 208 -8.48 -10.46 12.80
N LYS A 209 -8.76 -9.17 12.61
CA LYS A 209 -9.97 -8.52 13.13
C LYS A 209 -11.27 -9.12 12.58
N VAL A 210 -11.29 -9.48 11.30
CA VAL A 210 -12.46 -10.15 10.69
C VAL A 210 -12.68 -11.54 11.31
N ASN A 211 -11.59 -12.28 11.53
CA ASN A 211 -11.67 -13.57 12.21
C ASN A 211 -12.17 -13.43 13.66
N ASP A 212 -11.61 -12.50 14.43
CA ASP A 212 -12.03 -12.23 15.81
C ASP A 212 -13.52 -11.85 15.88
N ALA A 213 -13.98 -10.98 14.96
CA ALA A 213 -15.37 -10.57 14.90
C ALA A 213 -16.32 -11.74 14.54
N ARG A 214 -15.87 -12.66 13.67
CA ARG A 214 -16.61 -13.88 13.34
C ARG A 214 -16.72 -14.81 14.54
N ASP A 215 -15.65 -14.95 15.33
CA ASP A 215 -15.65 -15.77 16.53
C ASP A 215 -16.57 -15.18 17.61
N LEU A 216 -16.51 -13.86 17.83
CA LEU A 216 -17.44 -13.16 18.73
C LEU A 216 -18.90 -13.31 18.31
N LEU A 217 -19.19 -13.22 17.01
CA LEU A 217 -20.55 -13.43 16.50
C LEU A 217 -21.04 -14.85 16.78
N LYS A 218 -20.18 -15.85 16.58
CA LYS A 218 -20.49 -17.25 16.87
C LYS A 218 -20.75 -17.49 18.35
N GLU A 219 -19.95 -16.86 19.23
CA GLU A 219 -20.16 -16.90 20.67
C GLU A 219 -21.50 -16.26 21.07
N ALA A 220 -21.80 -15.08 20.55
CA ALA A 220 -23.05 -14.38 20.80
C ALA A 220 -24.26 -15.21 20.35
N MET A 221 -24.20 -15.84 19.17
CA MET A 221 -25.25 -16.75 18.69
C MET A 221 -25.46 -17.94 19.63
N ASN A 222 -24.38 -18.54 20.13
CA ASN A 222 -24.48 -19.64 21.09
C ASN A 222 -25.10 -19.18 22.41
N LYS A 223 -24.73 -17.99 22.91
CA LYS A 223 -25.32 -17.41 24.11
C LYS A 223 -26.80 -17.08 23.95
N ILE A 224 -27.22 -16.58 22.78
CA ILE A 224 -28.65 -16.38 22.47
C ILE A 224 -29.41 -17.70 22.48
N ARG A 225 -28.84 -18.78 21.93
CA ARG A 225 -29.47 -20.12 21.97
C ARG A 225 -29.60 -20.65 23.39
N GLU A 226 -28.56 -20.49 24.22
CA GLU A 226 -28.57 -20.87 25.64
C GLU A 226 -29.64 -20.09 26.41
N ALA A 227 -29.70 -18.76 26.23
CA ALA A 227 -30.70 -17.91 26.86
C ALA A 227 -32.13 -18.28 26.43
N ASN A 228 -32.36 -18.56 25.16
CA ASN A 228 -33.66 -19.01 24.64
C ASN A 228 -34.08 -20.36 25.25
N TYR A 229 -33.14 -21.30 25.38
CA TYR A 229 -33.40 -22.58 26.04
C TYR A 229 -33.79 -22.39 27.51
N LEU A 230 -33.02 -21.61 28.27
CA LEU A 230 -33.30 -21.32 29.68
C LEU A 230 -34.63 -20.56 29.86
N SER A 231 -34.94 -19.62 28.97
CA SER A 231 -36.22 -18.90 28.98
C SER A 231 -37.40 -19.86 28.80
N ALA A 232 -37.32 -20.78 27.84
CA ALA A 232 -38.35 -21.79 27.62
C ALA A 232 -38.53 -22.72 28.84
N VAL A 233 -37.42 -23.14 29.47
CA VAL A 233 -37.46 -23.93 30.71
C VAL A 233 -38.13 -23.15 31.84
N ASN A 234 -37.76 -21.88 32.04
CA ASN A 234 -38.36 -21.04 33.07
C ASN A 234 -39.85 -20.83 32.84
N GLN A 235 -40.27 -20.62 31.60
CA GLN A 235 -41.69 -20.45 31.28
C GLN A 235 -42.51 -21.71 31.57
N ASN A 236 -41.95 -22.89 31.29
CA ASN A 236 -42.55 -24.17 31.69
C ASN A 236 -42.61 -24.35 33.21
N ASN A 237 -41.59 -23.90 33.95
CA ASN A 237 -41.59 -23.96 35.41
C ASN A 237 -42.61 -22.99 36.02
N VAL A 238 -42.72 -21.76 35.52
CA VAL A 238 -43.71 -20.76 36.00
C VAL A 238 -45.12 -21.29 35.79
N THR A 239 -45.44 -21.78 34.59
CA THR A 239 -46.76 -22.37 34.30
C THR A 239 -47.07 -23.57 35.18
N MET A 240 -46.08 -24.42 35.50
CA MET A 240 -46.26 -25.52 36.45
C MET A 240 -46.55 -25.02 37.87
N VAL A 241 -45.84 -23.98 38.32
CA VAL A 241 -46.05 -23.37 39.65
C VAL A 241 -47.44 -22.74 39.74
N GLU A 242 -47.86 -21.98 38.74
CA GLU A 242 -49.21 -21.38 38.65
C GLU A 242 -50.30 -22.46 38.76
N VAL A 243 -50.21 -23.54 37.99
CA VAL A 243 -51.16 -24.66 38.06
C VAL A 243 -51.18 -25.36 39.43
N SER A 244 -50.02 -25.46 40.08
CA SER A 244 -49.93 -26.05 41.43
C SER A 244 -50.46 -25.13 42.53
N ALA A 245 -50.29 -23.80 42.39
CA ALA A 245 -50.86 -22.81 43.29
C ALA A 245 -52.39 -22.80 43.18
N ASP A 246 -52.95 -22.83 41.96
CA ASP A 246 -54.39 -22.90 41.74
C ASP A 246 -55.02 -24.18 42.34
N LYS A 247 -54.28 -25.30 42.36
CA LYS A 247 -54.71 -26.55 43.03
C LYS A 247 -54.64 -26.51 44.56
N LEU A 248 -53.90 -25.59 45.16
CA LEU A 248 -53.79 -25.42 46.61
C LEU A 248 -54.88 -24.49 47.18
N TYR A 249 -55.54 -23.70 46.32
CA TYR A 249 -56.64 -22.79 46.67
C TYR A 249 -58.04 -23.33 46.33
N LEU A 250 -58.13 -24.60 45.90
CA LEU A 250 -59.35 -25.39 45.69
C LEU A 250 -59.42 -26.54 46.70
#